data_AF-A0A1S2P7N7-F1
#
_entry.id   AF-A0A1S2P7N7-F1
#
_cell.length_a   1.000
_cell.length_b   1.000
_cell.length_c   1.000
_cell.angle_alpha   90.00
_cell.angle_beta   90.00
_cell.angle_gamma   90.00
#
_symmetry.space_group_name_H-M   'P 1'
#
loop_
_entity.id
_entity.type
_entity.pdbx_description
1 polymer ?
#
loop_
_entity_poly.entity_id
_entity_poly.type
_entity_poly.pdbx_seq_one_letter_code
_entity_poly.pdbx_strand_id
1 'polypeptide(L)' 'MERQDPLVPAYTFPANRQDLSVLRIVCRNGFSTDLADLLVENLTLLLPELRRQPHTLTRDKAAATSFHH' A
#
# COMPACT_ATOMS: atom_id res chain seq x y z
N MET A 1 0.58 -19.81 -11.33
CA MET A 1 1.37 -19.26 -10.21
C MET A 1 0.54 -18.13 -9.63
N GLU A 2 -0.21 -18.42 -8.58
CA GLU A 2 -1.10 -17.45 -7.93
C GLU A 2 -0.24 -16.38 -7.25
N ARG A 3 -0.37 -15.12 -7.64
CA ARG A 3 0.32 -14.01 -6.96
C ARG A 3 -0.39 -13.76 -5.63
N GLN A 4 0.27 -14.06 -4.52
CA GLN A 4 -0.16 -13.52 -3.23
C GLN A 4 0.36 -12.10 -3.10
N ASP A 5 -0.49 -11.12 -3.41
CA ASP A 5 -0.16 -9.72 -3.14
C ASP A 5 -0.31 -9.48 -1.62
N PRO A 6 0.75 -8.98 -0.94
CA PRO A 6 0.68 -8.70 0.47
C PRO A 6 -0.31 -7.54 0.74
N LEU A 7 -1.17 -7.71 1.73
CA LEU A 7 -2.03 -6.64 2.24
C LEU A 7 -1.17 -5.58 2.93
N VAL A 8 -0.99 -4.44 2.28
CA VAL A 8 -0.30 -3.26 2.83
C VAL A 8 -1.34 -2.22 3.26
N PRO A 9 -1.57 -2.00 4.57
CA PRO A 9 -2.51 -0.99 5.03
C PRO A 9 -2.12 0.42 4.60
N ALA A 10 -3.12 1.19 4.17
CA ALA A 10 -3.01 2.60 3.85
C ALA A 10 -3.92 3.41 4.76
N TYR A 11 -3.39 4.45 5.39
CA TYR A 11 -4.19 5.31 6.27
C TYR A 11 -3.63 6.72 6.35
N THR A 12 -4.48 7.63 6.82
CA THR A 12 -4.12 9.01 7.11
C THR A 12 -3.73 9.15 8.58
N PHE A 13 -2.75 10.00 8.89
CA PHE A 13 -2.38 10.28 10.27
C PHE A 13 -3.54 10.88 11.10
N PRO A 14 -3.54 10.66 12.44
CA PRO A 14 -4.52 11.23 13.36
C PRO A 14 -4.43 12.77 13.43
N ALA A 15 -5.30 13.37 14.24
CA ALA A 15 -5.50 14.83 14.31
C ALA A 15 -4.18 15.63 14.32
N ASN A 16 -4.16 16.73 13.56
CA ASN A 16 -3.02 17.61 13.27
C ASN A 16 -2.07 17.19 12.13
N ARG A 17 -2.28 16.04 11.45
CA ARG A 17 -1.58 15.69 10.18
C ARG A 17 -2.43 14.84 9.21
N GLN A 18 -3.71 15.16 9.09
CA GLN A 18 -4.64 14.43 8.22
C GLN A 18 -4.42 14.64 6.71
N ASP A 19 -3.47 15.48 6.34
CA ASP A 19 -3.00 15.66 4.97
C ASP A 19 -2.01 14.59 4.52
N LEU A 20 -1.43 13.85 5.48
CA LEU A 20 -0.42 12.83 5.21
C LEU A 20 -1.05 11.43 5.13
N SER A 21 -1.03 10.84 3.94
CA SER A 21 -1.36 9.42 3.71
C SER A 21 -0.08 8.58 3.67
N VAL A 22 -0.10 7.44 4.37
CA VAL A 22 1.04 6.51 4.44
C VAL A 22 0.64 5.08 4.13
N LEU A 23 1.61 4.32 3.63
CA LEU A 23 1.57 2.86 3.53
C LEU A 23 2.41 2.29 4.67
N ARG A 24 1.87 1.34 5.44
CA ARG A 24 2.57 0.67 6.55
C ARG A 24 2.94 -0.75 6.16
N ILE A 25 4.24 -1.05 6.08
CA ILE A 25 4.76 -2.41 5.88
C ILE A 25 5.33 -2.91 7.21
N VAL A 26 4.87 -4.08 7.67
CA VAL A 26 5.35 -4.68 8.93
C VAL A 26 6.18 -5.93 8.61
N CYS A 27 7.49 -5.84 8.78
CA CYS A 27 8.40 -6.95 8.59
C CYS A 27 8.45 -7.81 9.87
N ARG A 28 8.03 -9.08 9.79
CA ARG A 28 8.07 -10.05 10.90
C ARG A 28 8.96 -11.24 10.52
N ASN A 29 9.17 -12.17 11.46
CA ASN A 29 9.84 -13.44 11.18
C ASN A 29 9.20 -14.10 9.95
N GLY A 30 10.01 -14.41 8.94
CA GLY A 30 9.54 -14.94 7.65
C GLY A 30 9.44 -13.90 6.53
N PHE A 31 9.58 -12.60 6.81
CA PHE A 31 9.78 -11.58 5.77
C PHE A 31 11.26 -11.55 5.36
N SER A 32 11.61 -12.38 4.38
CA SER A 32 12.97 -12.49 3.85
C SER A 32 13.32 -11.34 2.90
N THR A 33 14.60 -11.20 2.58
CA THR A 33 15.09 -10.27 1.55
C THR A 33 14.46 -10.57 0.20
N ASP A 34 14.38 -11.84 -0.21
CA ASP A 34 13.76 -12.22 -1.49
C ASP A 34 12.29 -11.77 -1.58
N LEU A 35 11.54 -11.85 -0.47
CA LEU A 35 10.17 -11.37 -0.42
C LEU A 35 10.08 -9.84 -0.46
N ALA A 36 11.06 -9.15 0.14
CA ALA A 36 11.19 -7.70 0.06
C ALA A 36 11.49 -7.24 -1.38
N ASP A 37 12.35 -7.95 -2.09
CA ASP A 37 12.68 -7.66 -3.49
C ASP A 37 11.45 -7.82 -4.39
N LEU A 38 10.67 -8.91 -4.19
CA LEU A 38 9.40 -9.10 -4.90
C LEU A 38 8.39 -7.99 -4.59
N LEU A 39 8.30 -7.52 -3.34
CA LEU A 39 7.42 -6.40 -2.98
C LEU A 39 7.84 -5.13 -3.73
N VAL A 40 9.13 -4.80 -3.75
CA VAL A 40 9.67 -3.60 -4.40
C VAL A 40 9.51 -3.67 -5.91
N GLU A 41 9.76 -4.84 -6.53
CA GLU A 41 9.55 -5.07 -7.95
C GLU A 41 8.09 -4.78 -8.33
N ASN A 42 7.14 -5.33 -7.56
CA ASN A 42 5.72 -5.13 -7.78
C ASN A 42 5.30 -3.66 -7.66
N LEU A 43 5.79 -2.95 -6.64
CA LEU A 43 5.56 -1.51 -6.52
C LEU A 43 6.11 -0.76 -7.74
N THR A 44 7.32 -1.10 -8.17
CA THR A 44 7.98 -0.47 -9.32
C THR A 44 7.20 -0.68 -10.62
N LEU A 45 6.63 -1.87 -10.82
CA LEU A 45 5.79 -2.18 -11.98
C LEU A 45 4.46 -1.42 -11.98
N LEU A 46 3.87 -1.20 -10.80
CA LEU A 46 2.56 -0.52 -10.67
C LEU A 46 2.66 1.01 -10.70
N LEU A 47 3.78 1.58 -10.26
CA LEU A 47 3.97 3.04 -10.15
C LEU A 47 3.74 3.81 -11.46
N PRO A 48 4.21 3.37 -12.65
CA PRO A 48 3.96 4.07 -13.90
C PRO A 48 2.47 4.19 -14.25
N GLU A 49 1.70 3.14 -13.99
CA GLU A 49 0.25 3.15 -14.24
C GLU A 49 -0.46 4.09 -13.26
N LEU A 50 -0.13 4.00 -11.96
CA LEU A 50 -0.68 4.90 -10.94
C LEU A 50 -0.35 6.38 -11.24
N ARG A 51 0.86 6.68 -11.71
CA ARG A 51 1.27 8.06 -12.07
C ARG A 51 0.53 8.61 -13.28
N ARG A 52 0.06 7.73 -14.18
CA ARG A 52 -0.74 8.12 -15.35
C ARG A 52 -2.22 8.32 -15.02
N GLN A 53 -2.68 7.95 -13.82
CA GLN A 53 -4.07 8.14 -13.43
C GLN A 53 -4.37 9.63 -13.20
N PRO A 54 -5.42 10.18 -13.85
CA PRO A 54 -5.76 11.60 -13.73
C PRO A 54 -6.38 11.96 -12.36
N HIS A 55 -6.91 10.96 -11.66
CA HIS A 55 -7.56 11.09 -10.36
C HIS A 55 -7.67 9.71 -9.69
N THR A 56 -7.79 9.69 -8.36
CA THR A 56 -7.92 8.46 -7.58
C THR A 56 -9.17 7.66 -7.98
N LEU A 57 -9.02 6.34 -8.14
CA LEU A 57 -10.11 5.44 -8.53
C LEU A 57 -11.21 5.32 -7.45
N THR A 58 -10.84 5.49 -6.18
CA THR A 58 -11.78 5.48 -5.05
C THR A 58 -12.14 6.90 -4.67
N ARG A 59 -13.45 7.21 -4.72
CA ARG A 59 -13.99 8.53 -4.34
C ARG A 59 -14.49 8.58 -2.89
N ASP A 60 -14.83 7.42 -2.34
CA ASP A 60 -15.29 7.26 -0.96
C ASP A 60 -14.17 6.70 -0.07
N LYS A 61 -13.55 7.59 0.72
CA LYS A 61 -12.50 7.22 1.67
C LYS A 61 -13.00 6.32 2.80
N ALA A 62 -14.30 6.39 3.13
CA ALA A 62 -14.88 5.57 4.20
C ALA A 62 -15.12 4.12 3.75
N ALA A 63 -15.28 3.89 2.45
CA ALA A 63 -15.39 2.55 1.87
C ALA A 63 -14.04 1.84 1.67
N ALA A 64 -12.91 2.57 1.73
CA ALA A 64 -11.57 2.00 1.63
C ALA A 64 -11.19 1.31 2.95
N THR A 65 -11.51 0.03 3.07
CA THR A 65 -11.20 -0.76 4.27
C THR A 65 -9.76 -1.27 4.22
N SER A 66 -8.98 -0.97 5.27
CA SER A 66 -7.71 -1.62 5.53
C SER A 66 -7.65 -2.07 6.99
N PHE A 67 -6.96 -3.17 7.28
CA PHE A 67 -6.87 -3.69 8.65
C PHE A 67 -6.04 -2.73 9.52
N HIS A 68 -6.69 -2.11 10.51
CA HIS A 68 -6.06 -1.31 11.56
C HIS A 68 -5.82 -2.18 12.79
N HIS A 69 -4.60 -2.17 13.33
CA HIS A 69 -4.17 -2.98 14.47
C HIS A 69 -3.36 -2.12 15.42
#